data_AF-A0A0F4QXF5-F1
#
_entry.id   AF-A0A0F4QXF5-F1
#
_cell.length_a   1.000
_cell.length_b   1.000
_cell.length_c   1.000
_cell.angle_alpha   90.00
_cell.angle_beta   90.00
_cell.angle_gamma   90.00
#
_symmetry.space_group_name_H-M   'P 1'
#
loop_
_entity.id
_entity.type
_entity.pdbx_description
1 polymer ?
#
loop_
_entity_poly.entity_id
_entity_poly.type
_entity_poly.pdbx_seq_one_letter_code
_entity_poly.pdbx_strand_id
1 'polypeptide(L)'
;MKLAFGDYKNDIGLPLECPNCGSSYMHQKKVEVFQRNEDDRNGLHVVVDEKVMTDTNIADNPSPRRQGLTLHLSCEGCPNISQLSIYQHHGSTYMKFNS
;
A
#
# COMPACT_ATOMS: atom_id res chain seq x y z
N MET A 1 -5.30 -0.52 -12.08
CA MET A 1 -4.46 -1.68 -12.47
C MET A 1 -4.92 -2.93 -11.73
N LYS A 2 -4.78 -4.14 -12.30
CA LYS A 2 -5.24 -5.39 -11.66
C LYS A 2 -4.18 -5.89 -10.67
N LEU A 3 -4.62 -6.30 -9.47
CA LEU A 3 -3.78 -6.98 -8.50
C LEU A 3 -3.57 -8.43 -8.97
N ALA A 4 -2.31 -8.86 -9.04
CA ALA A 4 -1.94 -10.20 -9.49
C ALA A 4 -0.81 -10.75 -8.62
N PHE A 5 -0.73 -12.06 -8.57
CA PHE A 5 0.23 -12.79 -7.75
C PHE A 5 0.75 -14.00 -8.53
N GLY A 6 2.03 -14.29 -8.36
CA GLY A 6 2.64 -15.51 -8.91
C GLY A 6 2.29 -16.75 -8.08
N ASP A 7 2.94 -17.87 -8.39
CA ASP A 7 2.71 -19.13 -7.69
C ASP A 7 3.18 -19.09 -6.23
N TYR A 8 2.47 -19.83 -5.37
CA TYR A 8 2.84 -20.00 -3.97
C TYR A 8 4.22 -20.68 -3.86
N LYS A 9 5.16 -20.05 -3.17
CA LYS A 9 6.51 -20.58 -2.96
C LYS A 9 6.62 -21.17 -1.58
N ASN A 10 6.86 -22.49 -1.49
CA ASN A 10 7.27 -23.30 -0.33
C ASN A 10 7.41 -22.50 0.99
N ASP A 11 6.28 -22.19 1.63
CA ASP A 11 6.13 -21.50 2.93
C ASP A 11 6.44 -19.98 3.01
N ILE A 12 6.78 -19.32 1.91
CA ILE A 12 7.00 -17.85 1.86
C ILE A 12 5.70 -17.11 1.54
N GLY A 13 4.85 -17.66 0.66
CA GLY A 13 3.61 -17.03 0.22
C GLY A 13 3.51 -16.81 -1.28
N LEU A 14 2.54 -16.00 -1.67
CA LEU A 14 2.30 -15.57 -3.05
C LEU A 14 3.10 -14.28 -3.32
N PRO A 15 4.03 -14.27 -4.30
CA PRO A 15 4.75 -13.05 -4.63
C PRO A 15 3.83 -12.06 -5.36
N LEU A 16 3.87 -10.80 -4.95
CA LEU A 16 3.11 -9.72 -5.60
C LEU A 16 3.72 -9.41 -6.97
N GLU A 17 2.88 -9.39 -8.01
CA GLU A 17 3.32 -9.06 -9.36
C GLU A 17 3.21 -7.56 -9.65
N CYS A 18 4.17 -7.06 -10.43
CA CYS A 18 4.17 -5.70 -10.93
C CYS A 18 2.97 -5.50 -11.86
N PRO A 19 2.14 -4.47 -11.61
CA PRO A 19 0.95 -4.23 -12.43
C PRO A 19 1.29 -3.78 -13.86
N ASN A 20 2.55 -3.40 -14.11
CA ASN A 20 3.01 -2.88 -15.39
C ASN A 20 3.68 -3.96 -16.26
N CYS A 21 4.57 -4.78 -15.70
CA CYS A 21 5.35 -5.77 -16.46
C CYS A 21 5.16 -7.24 -16.03
N GLY A 22 4.38 -7.50 -14.97
CA GLY A 22 4.15 -8.86 -14.45
C GLY A 22 5.31 -9.49 -13.68
N SER A 23 6.46 -8.81 -13.53
CA SER A 23 7.55 -9.32 -12.70
C SER A 23 7.14 -9.42 -11.23
N SER A 24 7.56 -10.48 -10.55
CA SER A 24 7.34 -10.70 -9.10
C SER A 24 8.40 -10.03 -8.22
N TYR A 25 9.41 -9.39 -8.80
CA TYR A 25 10.50 -8.74 -8.07
C TYR A 25 10.11 -7.31 -7.68
N MET A 26 9.22 -7.22 -6.69
CA MET A 26 8.68 -5.98 -6.15
C MET A 26 9.34 -5.64 -4.81
N HIS A 27 10.13 -4.58 -4.76
CA HIS A 27 10.79 -4.10 -3.55
C HIS A 27 9.91 -3.13 -2.78
N GLN A 28 9.72 -3.38 -1.49
CA GLN A 28 9.14 -2.41 -0.57
C GLN A 28 10.11 -1.24 -0.34
N LYS A 29 9.60 -0.01 -0.42
CA LYS A 29 10.34 1.24 -0.21
C LYS A 29 9.72 1.99 0.96
N LYS A 30 8.94 3.03 0.66
CA LYS A 30 8.23 3.86 1.64
C LYS A 30 6.93 3.20 2.07
N VAL A 31 6.61 3.30 3.36
CA VAL A 31 5.34 2.88 3.94
C VAL A 31 4.65 4.07 4.56
N GLU A 32 3.37 4.25 4.27
CA GLU A 32 2.53 5.30 4.87
C GLU A 32 1.38 4.63 5.63
N VAL A 33 1.22 4.99 6.90
CA VAL A 33 0.17 4.49 7.79
C VAL A 33 -0.74 5.65 8.17
N PHE A 34 -2.03 5.48 7.95
CA PHE A 34 -3.07 6.45 8.30
C PHE A 34 -3.96 5.85 9.37
N GLN A 35 -4.00 6.49 10.54
CA GLN A 35 -4.81 6.08 11.67
C GLN A 35 -5.79 7.18 12.05
N ARG A 36 -7.08 6.83 12.12
CA ARG A 36 -8.13 7.72 12.62
C ARG A 36 -9.33 6.92 13.11
N ASN A 37 -10.21 7.53 13.89
CA ASN A 37 -11.53 6.96 14.12
C ASN A 37 -12.39 7.12 12.87
N GLU A 38 -13.51 6.41 12.85
CA GLU A 38 -14.43 6.44 11.73
C GLU A 38 -14.94 7.87 11.48
N ASP A 39 -14.78 8.35 10.25
CA ASP A 39 -15.22 9.66 9.76
C ASP A 39 -14.54 10.89 10.39
N ASP A 40 -13.52 10.70 11.24
CA ASP A 40 -12.74 11.81 11.81
C ASP A 40 -12.02 12.59 10.71
N ARG A 41 -12.03 13.93 10.83
CA ARG A 41 -11.39 14.85 9.88
C ARG A 41 -9.87 14.91 10.02
N ASN A 42 -9.37 14.58 11.20
CA ASN A 42 -7.95 14.52 11.52
C ASN A 42 -7.59 13.09 11.91
N GLY A 43 -6.33 12.73 11.73
CA GLY A 43 -5.81 11.45 12.18
C GLY A 43 -4.32 11.56 12.47
N LEU A 44 -3.68 10.44 12.71
CA LEU A 44 -2.23 10.30 12.72
C LEU A 44 -1.80 9.76 11.36
N HIS A 45 -0.85 10.43 10.73
CA HIS A 45 -0.17 9.97 9.53
C HIS A 45 1.29 9.69 9.89
N VAL A 46 1.77 8.49 9.59
CA VAL A 46 3.15 8.07 9.81
C VAL A 46 3.75 7.62 8.49
N VAL A 47 4.87 8.23 8.12
CA VAL A 47 5.68 7.85 6.96
C VAL A 47 6.96 7.19 7.43
N VAL A 48 7.24 5.98 6.96
CA VAL A 48 8.47 5.24 7.21
C VAL A 48 9.21 5.06 5.89
N ASP A 49 10.42 5.60 5.84
CA ASP A 49 11.38 5.46 4.73
C ASP A 49 12.80 5.41 5.34
N GLU A 50 13.78 6.16 4.81
CA GLU A 50 15.09 6.37 5.48
C GLU A 50 14.96 7.01 6.88
N LYS A 51 13.84 7.68 7.14
CA LYS A 51 13.48 8.28 8.43
C LYS A 51 12.00 8.06 8.71
N VAL A 52 11.61 8.29 9.97
CA VAL A 52 10.22 8.33 10.40
C VAL A 52 9.76 9.79 10.40
N MET A 53 8.63 10.07 9.74
CA MET A 53 7.94 11.35 9.82
C MET A 53 6.51 11.12 10.33
N THR A 54 6.01 12.07 11.11
CA THR A 54 4.65 12.02 11.65
C THR A 54 3.97 13.36 11.52
N ASP A 55 2.72 13.36 11.10
CA ASP A 55 1.87 14.55 11.06
C ASP A 55 0.39 14.15 11.27
N THR A 56 -0.52 15.12 11.15
CA THR A 56 -1.96 14.90 11.31
C THR A 56 -2.78 15.03 10.02
N ASN A 57 -2.11 15.21 8.88
CA ASN A 57 -2.72 15.34 7.58
C ASN A 57 -3.01 13.96 6.99
N ILE A 58 -4.29 13.66 6.82
CA ILE A 58 -4.77 12.37 6.31
C ILE A 58 -5.42 12.49 4.92
N ALA A 59 -5.12 13.56 4.17
CA ALA A 59 -5.69 13.80 2.84
C ALA A 59 -5.42 12.64 1.87
N ASP A 60 -4.25 12.01 1.99
CA ASP A 60 -3.81 10.90 1.14
C ASP A 60 -4.18 9.51 1.69
N ASN A 61 -5.00 9.44 2.75
CA ASN A 61 -5.46 8.17 3.30
C ASN A 61 -6.28 7.40 2.25
N PRO A 62 -5.89 6.17 1.86
CA PRO A 62 -6.62 5.40 0.86
C PRO A 62 -8.00 4.95 1.36
N SER A 63 -8.24 4.98 2.68
CA SER A 63 -9.55 4.72 3.28
C SER A 63 -10.39 6.00 3.36
N PRO A 64 -11.60 6.03 2.74
CA PRO A 64 -12.48 7.18 2.81
C PRO A 64 -13.07 7.40 4.21
N ARG A 65 -13.07 6.37 5.08
CA ARG A 65 -13.74 6.45 6.40
C ARG A 65 -12.90 6.00 7.58
N ARG A 66 -11.86 5.17 7.40
CA ARG A 66 -11.10 4.58 8.51
C ARG A 66 -9.59 4.64 8.27
N GLN A 67 -8.90 3.59 8.70
CA GLN A 67 -7.46 3.40 8.70
C GLN A 67 -7.00 2.92 7.32
N GLY A 68 -5.79 3.27 6.94
CA GLY A 68 -5.22 2.93 5.64
C GLY A 68 -3.72 2.72 5.71
N LEU A 69 -3.22 1.95 4.75
CA LEU A 69 -1.81 1.70 4.52
C LEU A 69 -1.53 1.92 3.03
N THR A 70 -0.47 2.66 2.71
CA THR A 70 0.06 2.77 1.35
C THR A 70 1.51 2.29 1.32
N LEU A 71 1.78 1.25 0.54
CA LEU A 71 3.12 0.73 0.27
C LEU A 71 3.62 1.26 -1.07
N HIS A 72 4.80 1.87 -1.09
CA HIS A 72 5.48 2.26 -2.31
C HIS A 72 6.44 1.15 -2.71
N LEU A 73 6.30 0.69 -3.95
CA LEU A 73 6.98 -0.49 -4.46
C LEU A 73 7.76 -0.14 -5.72
N SER A 74 9.03 -0.51 -5.79
CA SER A 74 9.82 -0.42 -7.02
C SER A 74 9.96 -1.80 -7.66
N CYS A 75 9.78 -1.90 -8.97
CA CYS A 75 9.97 -3.14 -9.72
C CYS A 75 11.43 -3.27 -10.20
N GLU A 76 12.02 -4.47 -10.11
CA GLU A 76 13.33 -4.73 -10.76
C GLU A 76 13.21 -4.96 -12.26
N GLY A 77 12.03 -5.42 -12.73
CA GLY A 77 11.79 -5.74 -14.13
C GLY A 77 11.40 -4.56 -15.01
N CYS A 78 11.11 -3.38 -14.43
CA CYS A 78 10.82 -2.15 -15.16
C CYS A 78 11.01 -0.93 -14.24
N PRO A 79 11.23 0.29 -14.76
CA PRO A 79 11.51 1.48 -13.93
C PRO A 79 10.29 2.03 -13.17
N ASN A 80 9.16 1.31 -13.15
CA ASN A 80 7.92 1.81 -12.56
C ASN A 80 7.92 1.73 -11.02
N ILE A 81 7.43 2.79 -10.38
CA ILE A 81 7.12 2.82 -8.96
C ILE A 81 5.60 2.72 -8.82
N SER A 82 5.13 1.70 -8.11
CA SER A 82 3.71 1.43 -7.91
C SER A 82 3.32 1.64 -6.45
N GLN A 83 2.12 2.13 -6.20
CA GLN A 83 1.58 2.25 -4.85
C GLN A 83 0.51 1.18 -4.62
N LEU A 84 0.68 0.35 -3.60
CA LEU A 84 -0.32 -0.63 -3.16
C LEU A 84 -1.01 -0.08 -1.90
N SER A 85 -2.31 0.15 -2.01
CA SER A 85 -3.15 0.57 -0.89
C SER A 85 -3.83 -0.63 -0.25
N ILE A 86 -3.79 -0.70 1.08
CA ILE A 86 -4.54 -1.64 1.90
C ILE A 86 -5.43 -0.84 2.86
N TYR A 87 -6.74 -1.04 2.79
CA TYR A 87 -7.67 -0.27 3.60
C TYR A 87 -9.01 -0.98 3.80
N GLN A 88 -9.74 -0.58 4.84
CA GLN A 88 -11.04 -1.15 5.16
C GLN A 88 -12.20 -0.27 4.66
N HIS A 89 -13.25 -0.90 4.15
CA HIS A 89 -14.52 -0.27 3.79
C HIS A 89 -15.68 -1.27 3.98
N HIS A 90 -16.73 -0.88 4.72
CA HIS A 90 -17.89 -1.73 5.05
C HIS A 90 -17.56 -3.16 5.52
N GLY A 91 -16.63 -3.31 6.46
CA GLY A 91 -16.27 -4.61 7.02
C GLY A 91 -15.25 -5.41 6.19
N SER A 92 -14.98 -4.98 4.97
CA SER A 92 -14.06 -5.67 4.05
C SER A 92 -12.72 -4.96 3.95
N THR A 93 -11.63 -5.73 3.90
CA THR A 93 -10.29 -5.22 3.59
C THR A 93 -10.04 -5.29 2.10
N TYR A 94 -9.68 -4.17 1.51
CA TYR A 94 -9.37 -4.02 0.09
C TYR A 94 -7.86 -3.86 -0.10
N MET A 95 -7.37 -4.43 -1.19
CA MET A 95 -5.99 -4.26 -1.67
C MET A 95 -6.05 -3.85 -3.14
N LYS A 96 -5.42 -2.73 -3.50
CA LYS A 96 -5.39 -2.27 -4.90
C LYS A 96 -4.12 -1.48 -5.21
N PHE A 97 -3.65 -1.58 -6.45
CA PHE A 97 -2.71 -0.60 -6.98
C PHE A 97 -3.43 0.72 -7.28
N ASN A 98 -2.84 1.84 -6.85
CA ASN A 98 -3.33 3.18 -7.18
C ASN A 98 -3.06 3.46 -8.67
N SER A 99 -4.04 4.06 -9.34
CA SER A 99 -3.98 4.40 -10.77
C SER A 99 -2.96 5.48 -11.07
#